data_AF-A0A1Q3D656-F1
#
_entry.id   AF-A0A1Q3D656-F1
#
_cell.length_a   1.000
_cell.length_b   1.000
_cell.length_c   1.000
_cell.angle_alpha   90.00
_cell.angle_beta   90.00
_cell.angle_gamma   90.00
#
_symmetry.space_group_name_H-M   'P 1'
#
loop_
_entity.id
_entity.type
_entity.pdbx_description
1 polymer ?
#
loop_
_entity_poly.entity_id
_entity_poly.type
_entity_poly.pdbx_seq_one_letter_code
_entity_poly.pdbx_strand_id
1 'polypeptide(L)'
;MVATWDDSDSSSSEEEGSDEELVNFALMAMEEDTSGDESENEVNFTFDELQNAYENLFKEYENTCLKNKSLKKNAISMSNEIENLKKESSKYINEIDSLKNKNSFYENEIEI
;
A
#
# COMPACT_ATOMS: atom_id res chain seq x y z
N MET A 1 -2.53 9.04 -4.96
CA MET A 1 -3.73 9.75 -5.45
C MET A 1 -4.71 8.68 -5.90
N VAL A 2 -5.98 8.86 -5.55
CA VAL A 2 -7.09 7.89 -5.57
C VAL A 2 -7.37 7.35 -6.97
N ALA A 3 -7.55 6.02 -7.11
CA ALA A 3 -8.23 5.45 -8.27
C ALA A 3 -9.70 5.25 -7.90
N THR A 4 -10.53 6.20 -8.33
CA THR A 4 -11.99 6.15 -8.27
C THR A 4 -12.45 5.08 -9.26
N TRP A 5 -12.94 3.96 -8.76
CA TRP A 5 -13.76 3.04 -9.54
C TRP A 5 -15.20 3.54 -9.40
N ASP A 6 -15.55 4.48 -10.26
CA ASP A 6 -16.93 4.90 -10.49
C ASP A 6 -17.19 4.66 -11.97
N ASP A 7 -17.83 3.54 -12.27
CA ASP A 7 -18.44 3.30 -13.57
C ASP A 7 -19.76 2.57 -13.33
N SER A 8 -20.67 3.33 -12.71
CA SER A 8 -22.09 3.01 -12.74
C SER A 8 -22.71 3.73 -13.94
N ASP A 9 -22.71 3.06 -15.10
CA ASP A 9 -23.70 3.33 -16.13
C ASP A 9 -24.70 2.17 -16.18
N SER A 10 -25.78 2.35 -15.44
CA SER A 10 -26.98 1.53 -15.52
C SER A 10 -27.88 2.04 -16.66
N SER A 11 -28.03 1.27 -17.76
CA SER A 11 -29.31 1.11 -18.48
C SER A 11 -29.26 0.08 -19.62
N SER A 12 -29.83 -1.11 -19.34
CA SER A 12 -30.79 -1.91 -20.13
C SER A 12 -30.82 -1.81 -21.67
N SER A 13 -30.58 -2.93 -22.36
CA SER A 13 -31.59 -3.73 -23.12
C SER A 13 -30.93 -4.68 -24.13
N GLU A 14 -31.39 -5.94 -24.14
CA GLU A 14 -31.34 -6.97 -25.20
C GLU A 14 -30.15 -6.98 -26.19
N GLU A 15 -29.31 -8.03 -26.13
CA GLU A 15 -28.94 -8.86 -27.30
C GLU A 15 -27.90 -9.95 -26.91
N GLU A 16 -28.38 -11.19 -26.87
CA GLU A 16 -27.68 -12.42 -27.27
C GLU A 16 -26.18 -12.57 -26.95
N GLY A 17 -25.84 -12.77 -25.68
CA GLY A 17 -24.68 -13.60 -25.34
C GLY A 17 -25.02 -15.04 -25.73
N SER A 18 -24.74 -15.39 -26.99
CA SER A 18 -25.03 -16.68 -27.61
C SER A 18 -24.78 -17.84 -26.63
N ASP A 19 -25.72 -18.80 -26.52
CA ASP A 19 -25.53 -20.05 -25.76
C ASP A 19 -24.18 -20.72 -26.08
N GLU A 20 -23.64 -20.47 -27.28
CA GLU A 20 -22.32 -20.87 -27.74
C GLU A 20 -21.15 -20.35 -26.87
N GLU A 21 -21.20 -19.12 -26.33
CA GLU A 21 -20.14 -18.56 -25.48
C GLU A 21 -20.15 -19.19 -24.09
N LEU A 22 -21.34 -19.46 -23.54
CA LEU A 22 -21.50 -20.17 -22.26
C LEU A 22 -21.10 -21.65 -22.40
N VAL A 23 -21.44 -22.27 -23.53
CA VAL A 23 -21.05 -23.64 -23.88
C VAL A 23 -19.54 -23.73 -24.11
N ASN A 24 -18.93 -22.75 -24.78
CA ASN A 24 -17.47 -22.69 -24.94
C ASN A 24 -16.75 -22.54 -23.60
N PHE A 25 -17.28 -21.74 -22.68
CA PHE A 25 -16.69 -21.60 -21.34
C PHE A 25 -16.83 -22.90 -20.53
N ALA A 26 -17.99 -23.54 -20.59
CA ALA A 26 -18.21 -24.85 -19.95
C ALA A 26 -17.35 -25.95 -20.59
N LEU A 27 -17.18 -25.94 -21.91
CA LEU A 27 -16.28 -26.85 -22.63
C LEU A 27 -14.82 -26.61 -22.26
N MET A 28 -14.37 -25.35 -22.15
CA MET A 28 -13.01 -25.03 -21.68
C MET A 28 -12.76 -25.55 -20.26
N ALA A 29 -13.76 -25.45 -19.39
CA ALA A 29 -13.70 -25.99 -18.03
C ALA A 29 -13.76 -27.54 -17.98
N MET A 30 -14.22 -28.21 -19.03
CA MET A 30 -14.27 -29.67 -19.14
C MET A 30 -13.12 -30.28 -19.95
N GLU A 31 -12.53 -29.54 -20.89
CA GLU A 31 -11.36 -29.96 -21.68
C GLU A 31 -10.08 -29.98 -20.84
N GLU A 32 -9.97 -29.12 -19.82
CA GLU A 32 -8.83 -29.14 -18.88
C GLU A 32 -8.75 -30.46 -18.09
N ASP A 33 -9.87 -31.18 -17.90
CA ASP A 33 -9.92 -32.43 -17.14
C ASP A 33 -9.86 -33.73 -17.99
N THR A 34 -9.82 -33.65 -19.34
CA THR A 34 -10.03 -34.84 -20.19
C THR A 34 -8.95 -35.17 -21.23
N SER A 35 -7.84 -34.40 -21.29
CA SER A 35 -6.70 -34.78 -22.12
C SER A 35 -5.73 -35.66 -21.33
N GLY A 36 -5.86 -36.98 -21.51
CA GLY A 36 -5.08 -37.98 -20.79
C GLY A 36 -3.58 -37.91 -21.11
N ASP A 37 -2.82 -37.20 -20.27
CA ASP A 37 -1.53 -37.60 -19.68
C ASP A 37 -1.05 -36.50 -18.69
N GLU A 38 -1.78 -36.31 -17.57
CA GLU A 38 -1.44 -35.30 -16.54
C GLU A 38 -0.92 -35.93 -15.22
N SER A 39 -0.75 -37.25 -15.20
CA SER A 39 -0.52 -37.99 -13.96
C SER A 39 0.87 -37.82 -13.32
N GLU A 40 1.82 -37.16 -14.00
CA GLU A 40 3.20 -37.05 -13.51
C GLU A 40 3.58 -35.67 -12.93
N ASN A 41 2.74 -34.63 -13.06
CA ASN A 41 3.10 -33.28 -12.61
C ASN A 41 2.04 -32.58 -11.74
N GLU A 42 0.88 -33.20 -11.50
CA GLU A 42 -0.14 -32.67 -10.61
C GLU A 42 0.17 -33.05 -9.15
N VAL A 43 0.75 -32.10 -8.40
CA VAL A 43 1.02 -32.28 -6.97
C VAL A 43 -0.30 -32.25 -6.22
N ASN A 44 -0.86 -33.43 -6.00
CA ASN A 44 -2.10 -33.62 -5.25
C ASN A 44 -1.87 -33.32 -3.76
N PHE A 45 -2.24 -32.12 -3.31
CA PHE A 45 -2.23 -31.77 -1.89
C PHE A 45 -3.36 -32.46 -1.15
N THR A 46 -3.09 -32.97 0.05
CA THR A 46 -4.15 -33.39 0.96
C THR A 46 -4.85 -32.17 1.57
N PHE A 47 -6.12 -32.34 1.95
CA PHE A 47 -6.87 -31.27 2.63
C PHE A 47 -6.16 -30.78 3.90
N ASP A 48 -5.57 -31.69 4.67
CA ASP A 48 -4.85 -31.37 5.91
C ASP A 48 -3.61 -30.50 5.64
N GLU A 49 -2.87 -30.78 4.56
CA GLU A 49 -1.72 -29.97 4.15
C GLU A 49 -2.14 -28.56 3.74
N LEU A 50 -3.22 -28.44 2.96
CA LEU A 50 -3.77 -27.16 2.55
C LEU A 50 -4.27 -26.35 3.76
N GLN A 51 -4.99 -27.00 4.67
CA GLN A 51 -5.48 -26.38 5.89
C GLN A 51 -4.32 -25.85 6.76
N ASN A 52 -3.29 -26.67 6.97
CA ASN A 52 -2.12 -26.25 7.76
C ASN A 52 -1.37 -25.09 7.09
N ALA A 53 -1.20 -25.12 5.76
CA ALA A 53 -0.59 -24.02 5.02
C ALA A 53 -1.40 -22.71 5.18
N TYR A 54 -2.72 -22.78 5.08
CA TYR A 54 -3.61 -21.64 5.29
C TYR A 54 -3.53 -21.07 6.71
N GLU A 55 -3.56 -21.92 7.73
CA GLU A 55 -3.44 -21.47 9.13
C GLU A 55 -2.11 -20.78 9.41
N ASN A 56 -1.01 -21.28 8.85
CA ASN A 56 0.30 -20.65 8.99
C ASN A 56 0.34 -19.30 8.27
N LEU A 57 -0.18 -19.24 7.03
CA LEU A 57 -0.30 -17.99 6.29
C LEU A 57 -1.15 -16.96 7.05
N PHE A 58 -2.26 -17.38 7.66
CA PHE A 58 -3.12 -16.51 8.44
C PHE A 58 -2.42 -15.93 9.68
N LYS A 59 -1.66 -16.76 10.41
CA LYS A 59 -0.85 -16.31 11.56
C LYS A 59 0.21 -15.28 11.14
N GLU A 60 0.89 -15.52 10.03
CA GLU A 60 1.88 -14.56 9.50
C GLU A 60 1.23 -13.24 9.07
N TYR A 61 0.07 -13.33 8.41
CA TYR A 61 -0.72 -12.16 8.02
C TYR A 61 -1.15 -11.34 9.24
N GLU A 62 -1.67 -11.98 10.30
CA GLU A 62 -2.08 -11.30 11.53
C GLU A 62 -0.89 -10.59 12.19
N ASN A 63 0.24 -11.27 12.33
CA ASN A 63 1.47 -10.67 12.88
C ASN A 63 1.95 -9.48 12.03
N THR A 64 1.93 -9.62 10.71
CA THR A 64 2.25 -8.54 9.77
C THR A 64 1.31 -7.35 9.93
N CYS A 65 0.01 -7.59 10.12
CA CYS A 65 -0.98 -6.56 10.40
C CYS A 65 -0.71 -5.82 11.71
N LEU A 66 -0.34 -6.52 12.78
CA LEU A 66 0.03 -5.91 14.06
C LEU A 66 1.28 -5.03 13.91
N LYS A 67 2.31 -5.52 13.21
CA LYS A 67 3.52 -4.75 12.90
C LYS A 67 3.19 -3.50 12.08
N ASN A 68 2.32 -3.61 11.08
CA ASN A 68 1.87 -2.48 10.26
C ASN A 68 1.15 -1.42 11.10
N LYS A 69 0.25 -1.82 12.01
CA LYS A 69 -0.41 -0.92 12.96
C LYS A 69 0.60 -0.17 13.84
N SER A 70 1.63 -0.86 14.35
CA SER A 70 2.71 -0.22 15.11
C SER A 70 3.50 0.78 14.28
N LEU A 71 3.91 0.40 13.06
CA LEU A 71 4.64 1.28 12.15
C LEU A 71 3.86 2.54 11.80
N LYS A 72 2.55 2.44 11.56
CA LYS A 72 1.69 3.62 11.32
C LYS A 72 1.71 4.60 12.49
N LYS A 73 1.62 4.11 13.73
CA LYS A 73 1.72 4.96 14.93
C LYS A 73 3.08 5.64 15.03
N ASN A 74 4.16 4.89 14.78
CA ASN A 74 5.52 5.44 14.81
C ASN A 74 5.73 6.50 13.73
N ALA A 75 5.21 6.29 12.51
CA ALA A 75 5.29 7.25 11.42
C ALA A 75 4.60 8.58 11.77
N ILE A 76 3.44 8.53 12.42
CA ILE A 76 2.73 9.73 12.92
C ILE A 76 3.57 10.42 14.01
N SER A 77 4.09 9.67 14.96
CA SER A 77 4.93 10.22 16.04
C SER A 77 6.18 10.92 15.50
N MET A 78 6.90 10.29 14.57
CA MET A 78 8.09 10.86 13.94
C MET A 78 7.74 12.10 13.11
N SER A 79 6.59 12.10 12.41
CA SER A 79 6.15 13.29 11.66
C SER A 79 5.92 14.49 12.58
N ASN A 80 5.29 14.29 13.74
CA ASN A 80 5.10 15.35 14.74
C ASN A 80 6.43 15.85 15.32
N GLU A 81 7.38 14.95 15.58
CA GLU A 81 8.71 15.30 16.05
C GLU A 81 9.48 16.15 15.04
N ILE A 82 9.43 15.78 13.75
CA ILE A 82 10.00 16.56 12.65
C ILE A 82 9.38 17.96 12.59
N GLU A 83 8.06 18.09 12.73
CA GLU A 83 7.39 19.39 12.73
C GLU A 83 7.87 20.27 13.89
N ASN A 84 8.01 19.70 15.09
CA ASN A 84 8.52 20.40 16.27
C ASN A 84 9.96 20.89 16.08
N LEU A 85 10.84 20.00 15.59
CA LEU A 85 12.23 20.35 15.30
C LEU A 85 12.33 21.46 14.24
N LYS A 86 11.47 21.42 13.22
CA LYS A 86 11.40 22.49 12.21
C LYS A 86 11.01 23.83 12.80
N LYS A 87 10.03 23.86 13.72
CA LYS A 87 9.63 25.07 14.44
C LYS A 87 10.77 25.61 15.31
N GLU A 88 11.51 24.74 15.99
CA GLU A 88 12.64 25.14 16.81
C GLU A 88 13.80 25.68 15.97
N SER A 89 14.15 24.99 14.88
CA SER A 89 15.16 25.45 13.92
C SER A 89 14.81 26.82 13.35
N SER A 90 13.54 27.08 13.03
CA SER A 90 13.08 28.40 12.58
C SER A 90 13.31 29.49 13.62
N LYS A 91 13.12 29.21 14.93
CA LYS A 91 13.42 30.16 16.00
C LYS A 91 14.91 30.51 16.04
N TYR A 92 15.78 29.49 16.00
CA TYR A 92 17.23 29.72 16.03
C TYR A 92 17.72 30.49 14.80
N ILE A 93 17.16 30.24 13.62
CA ILE A 93 17.49 31.01 12.40
C ILE A 93 17.16 32.49 12.60
N ASN A 94 15.96 32.81 13.11
CA ASN A 94 15.55 34.18 13.37
C ASN A 94 16.45 34.88 14.41
N GLU A 95 16.88 34.15 15.43
CA GLU A 95 17.79 34.65 16.46
C GLU A 95 19.19 34.94 15.87
N ILE A 96 19.71 34.04 15.04
CA ILE A 96 20.98 34.24 14.31
C ILE A 96 20.91 35.49 13.43
N ASP A 97 19.82 35.69 12.69
CA ASP A 97 19.64 36.87 11.83
C ASP A 97 19.56 38.16 12.64
N SER A 98 18.85 38.14 13.78
CA SER A 98 18.79 39.29 14.70
C SER A 98 20.17 39.66 15.25
N LEU A 99 20.95 38.67 15.68
CA LEU A 99 22.31 38.87 16.17
C LEU A 99 23.25 39.36 15.07
N LYS A 100 23.14 38.83 13.85
CA LYS A 100 23.93 39.26 12.70
C LYS A 100 23.66 40.74 12.36
N ASN A 101 22.39 41.14 12.36
CA ASN A 101 22.02 42.54 12.15
C ASN A 101 22.59 43.44 13.27
N LYS A 102 22.51 43.00 14.52
CA LYS A 102 23.05 43.74 15.66
C LYS A 102 24.58 43.90 15.58
N ASN A 103 25.29 42.84 15.20
CA ASN A 103 26.75 42.90 15.00
C ASN A 103 27.10 43.87 13.86
N SER A 104 26.39 43.83 12.73
CA SER A 104 26.64 44.76 11.62
C SER A 104 26.44 46.22 12.01
N PHE A 105 25.48 46.51 12.90
CA PHE A 105 25.27 47.84 13.44
C PHE A 105 26.50 48.33 14.23
N TYR A 106 27.03 47.50 15.13
CA TYR A 106 28.19 47.86 15.93
C TYR A 106 29.50 47.92 15.13
N GLU A 107 29.69 47.05 14.12
CA GLU A 107 30.86 47.12 13.23
C GLU A 107 30.92 48.47 12.51
N ASN A 108 29.78 48.96 12.00
CA ASN A 108 29.68 50.27 11.36
C ASN A 108 29.95 51.44 12.33
N GLU A 109 29.62 51.30 13.62
CA GLU A 109 29.91 52.34 14.63
C GLU A 109 31.40 52.43 14.98
N ILE A 110 32.16 51.34 14.86
CA ILE A 110 33.60 51.30 15.17
C ILE A 110 34.44 51.87 14.01
N GLU A 111 33.95 51.80 12.77
CA GLU A 111 34.66 52.30 11.58
C GLU A 111 34.59 53.83 11.38
N ILE A 112 33.78 54.57 12.16
CA ILE A 112 33.64 56.05 12.12
C ILE A 112 34.57 56.72 13.13
#